data_AF-A0A315XF44-F1
#
_entry.id   AF-A0A315XF44-F1
#
_cell.length_a   1.000
_cell.length_b   1.000
_cell.length_c   1.000
_cell.angle_alpha   90.00
_cell.angle_beta   90.00
_cell.angle_gamma   90.00
#
_symmetry.space_group_name_H-M   'P 1'
#
loop_
_entity.id
_entity.type
_entity.pdbx_description
1 polymer ?
#
loop_
_entity_poly.entity_id
_entity_poly.type
_entity_poly.pdbx_seq_one_letter_code
_entity_poly.pdbx_strand_id
1 'polypeptide(L)'
;MTIQKGNVQDKTHFKHTFNLAKKVLEKGSILIFDCGANTKTNKKMVHGEYHYLTLKAKKKKSYRHIIQLFLQEKKNGITIKFEMNDSIYECFKLVRDTETTYIFFSEKCIRISCLKETRKDRDKAEKFIRGLKDGLELRPIRHWSDLAIRGYLLLTFLTNFLVNLTLYLAKKPLFRDIRLLRKFLNNLTLTVAYPPNAFKFTVLSNISNEVISILGGFIKKYDDDSLKLRW
;
A
#
# COMPACT_ATOMS: atom_id res chain seq x y z
N MET A 1 16.18 21.44 13.12
CA MET A 1 16.23 20.11 12.48
C MET A 1 16.26 19.05 13.58
N THR A 2 15.25 18.19 13.67
CA THR A 2 15.23 17.07 14.62
C THR A 2 15.03 15.78 13.83
N ILE A 3 16.12 15.04 13.66
CA ILE A 3 16.13 13.69 13.09
C ILE A 3 15.94 12.74 14.27
N GLN A 4 14.75 12.16 14.42
CA GLN A 4 14.53 11.03 15.34
C GLN A 4 14.09 9.79 14.59
N LYS A 5 14.51 8.65 15.14
CA LYS A 5 14.51 7.31 14.54
C LYS A 5 13.08 6.77 14.51
N GLY A 6 12.57 6.51 13.31
CA GLY A 6 11.29 5.82 13.08
C GLY A 6 10.16 6.79 12.73
N ASN A 7 9.37 6.38 11.74
CA ASN A 7 8.23 7.10 11.18
C ASN A 7 7.07 7.20 12.20
N VAL A 8 7.28 7.95 13.30
CA VAL A 8 6.28 8.23 14.32
C VAL A 8 5.29 9.24 13.74
N GLN A 9 4.01 8.89 13.74
CA GLN A 9 2.96 9.69 13.12
C GLN A 9 2.92 11.12 13.72
N ASP A 10 2.94 12.17 12.89
CA ASP A 10 2.97 13.60 13.29
C ASP A 10 1.95 14.01 14.37
N LYS A 11 0.88 13.23 14.54
CA LYS A 11 -0.17 13.45 15.54
C LYS A 11 0.36 13.57 16.97
N THR A 12 1.41 12.84 17.34
CA THR A 12 2.02 12.87 18.68
C THR A 12 3.05 13.98 18.82
N HIS A 13 3.78 14.31 17.75
CA HIS A 13 4.80 15.36 17.76
C HIS A 13 4.21 16.77 17.88
N PHE A 14 3.01 17.01 17.34
CA PHE A 14 2.37 18.32 17.39
C PHE A 14 2.27 18.90 18.80
N LYS A 15 1.88 18.08 19.79
CA LYS A 15 1.72 18.53 21.18
C LYS A 15 3.01 19.09 21.76
N HIS A 16 4.12 18.41 21.53
CA HIS A 16 5.42 18.82 22.05
C HIS A 16 5.88 20.12 21.40
N THR A 17 5.81 20.20 20.07
CA THR A 17 6.18 21.40 19.31
C THR A 17 5.30 22.59 19.66
N PHE A 18 3.99 22.40 19.79
CA PHE A 18 3.06 23.45 20.17
C PHE A 18 3.36 23.99 21.57
N ASN A 19 3.65 23.12 22.54
CA ASN A 19 3.96 23.56 23.91
C ASN A 19 5.26 24.37 23.99
N LEU A 20 6.23 24.09 23.13
CA LEU A 20 7.45 24.90 23.03
C LEU A 20 7.16 26.25 22.37
N ALA A 21 6.44 26.25 21.25
CA ALA A 21 6.09 27.46 20.53
C ALA A 21 5.18 28.38 21.36
N LYS A 22 4.24 27.83 22.14
CA LYS A 22 3.30 28.59 22.99
C LYS A 22 4.01 29.56 23.93
N LYS A 23 5.24 29.26 24.37
CA LYS A 23 6.02 30.11 25.28
C LYS A 23 6.46 31.44 24.66
N VAL A 24 6.51 31.51 23.33
CA VAL A 24 6.98 32.69 22.59
C VAL A 24 5.90 33.28 21.68
N LEU A 25 4.75 32.62 21.54
CA LEU A 25 3.65 33.07 20.70
C LEU A 25 2.68 33.97 21.48
N GLU A 26 2.42 35.15 20.93
CA GLU A 26 1.38 36.05 21.43
C GLU A 26 -0.02 35.47 21.25
N LYS A 27 -0.90 35.69 22.23
CA LYS A 27 -2.31 35.27 22.15
C LYS A 27 -2.96 35.87 20.90
N GLY A 28 -3.80 35.09 20.22
CA GLY A 28 -4.42 35.46 18.96
C GLY A 28 -3.58 35.15 17.71
N SER A 29 -2.33 34.68 17.85
CA SER A 29 -1.51 34.26 16.70
C SER A 29 -2.20 33.15 15.88
N ILE A 30 -1.98 33.15 14.56
CA ILE A 30 -2.47 32.10 13.64
C ILE A 30 -1.41 31.01 13.48
N LEU A 31 -1.77 29.77 13.82
CA LEU A 31 -0.92 28.61 13.60
C LEU A 31 -1.28 27.88 12.31
N ILE A 32 -0.31 27.74 11.41
CA ILE A 32 -0.46 26.97 10.17
C ILE A 32 0.20 25.61 10.34
N PHE A 33 -0.54 24.52 10.16
CA PHE A 33 0.01 23.17 10.28
C PHE A 33 -0.59 22.18 9.27
N ASP A 34 0.22 21.16 8.93
CA ASP A 34 -0.15 20.15 7.93
C ASP A 34 -1.36 19.28 8.36
N CYS A 35 -2.00 18.64 7.38
CA CYS A 35 -3.12 17.73 7.58
C CYS A 35 -2.79 16.54 8.50
N GLY A 36 -1.52 16.15 8.65
CA GLY A 36 -1.08 15.13 9.60
C GLY A 36 -1.40 15.49 11.07
N ALA A 37 -1.36 16.78 11.42
CA ALA A 37 -1.66 17.28 12.75
C ALA A 37 -3.14 17.66 12.96
N ASN A 38 -3.99 17.55 11.93
CA ASN A 38 -5.41 17.88 11.97
C ASN A 38 -6.23 16.81 12.72
N THR A 39 -6.16 16.84 14.05
CA THR A 39 -6.95 15.98 14.96
C THR A 39 -7.85 16.84 15.84
N LYS A 40 -8.95 16.24 16.36
CA LYS A 40 -9.84 16.95 17.29
C LYS A 40 -9.08 17.42 18.55
N THR A 41 -8.15 16.60 19.05
CA THR A 41 -7.34 16.92 20.23
C THR A 41 -6.40 18.10 19.97
N ASN A 42 -5.67 18.09 18.86
CA ASN A 42 -4.72 19.15 18.52
C ASN A 42 -5.43 20.47 18.25
N LYS A 43 -6.57 20.44 17.54
CA LYS A 43 -7.39 21.62 17.31
C LYS A 43 -7.92 22.21 18.62
N LYS A 44 -8.40 21.38 19.55
CA LYS A 44 -8.83 21.85 20.88
C LYS A 44 -7.70 22.47 21.70
N MET A 45 -6.45 22.04 21.52
CA MET A 45 -5.31 22.64 22.21
C MET A 45 -4.99 24.05 21.72
N VAL A 46 -5.23 24.31 20.44
CA VAL A 46 -4.93 25.61 19.81
C VAL A 46 -6.13 26.56 19.96
N HIS A 47 -7.33 26.02 19.76
CA HIS A 47 -8.59 26.75 19.83
C HIS A 47 -8.84 27.31 21.22
N GLY A 48 -9.09 28.62 21.29
CA GLY A 48 -9.32 29.37 22.53
C GLY A 48 -8.32 30.52 22.67
N GLU A 49 -7.02 30.21 22.75
CA GLU A 49 -5.97 31.22 22.85
C GLU A 49 -5.37 31.63 21.50
N TYR A 50 -5.54 30.79 20.47
CA TYR A 50 -4.92 30.99 19.15
C TYR A 50 -5.89 30.66 18.01
N HIS A 51 -5.58 31.18 16.83
CA HIS A 51 -6.24 30.81 15.58
C HIS A 51 -5.44 29.72 14.86
N TYR A 52 -6.07 29.02 13.91
CA TYR A 52 -5.35 28.03 13.11
C TYR A 52 -5.84 27.93 11.68
N LEU A 53 -4.93 27.49 10.81
CA LEU A 53 -5.18 27.12 9.43
C LEU A 53 -4.56 25.75 9.17
N THR A 54 -5.36 24.81 8.68
CA THR A 54 -4.88 23.45 8.41
C THR A 54 -5.64 22.81 7.26
N LEU A 55 -4.97 21.92 6.53
CA LEU A 55 -5.59 21.18 5.44
C LEU A 55 -6.46 20.03 5.97
N LYS A 56 -7.56 19.76 5.28
CA LYS A 56 -8.40 18.59 5.57
C LYS A 56 -7.78 17.34 4.96
N ALA A 57 -7.65 16.27 5.75
CA ALA A 57 -7.11 15.01 5.26
C ALA A 57 -7.99 14.41 4.14
N LYS A 58 -7.39 14.02 3.03
CA LYS A 58 -8.06 13.47 1.83
C LYS A 58 -8.64 12.06 2.04
N LYS A 59 -9.71 11.96 2.81
CA LYS A 59 -10.46 10.70 3.01
C LYS A 59 -11.65 10.62 2.06
N LYS A 60 -11.76 9.53 1.27
CA LYS A 60 -12.82 9.31 0.25
C LYS A 60 -14.23 9.60 0.79
N LYS A 61 -14.60 9.04 1.95
CA LYS A 61 -15.96 9.21 2.52
C LYS A 61 -16.28 10.66 2.88
N SER A 62 -15.38 11.37 3.56
CA SER A 62 -15.64 12.76 3.98
C SER A 62 -15.60 13.74 2.82
N TYR A 63 -14.79 13.47 1.78
CA TYR A 63 -14.71 14.33 0.61
C TYR A 63 -15.93 14.21 -0.31
N ARG A 64 -16.56 13.03 -0.42
CA ARG A 64 -17.77 12.85 -1.24
C ARG A 64 -18.87 13.85 -0.87
N HIS A 65 -19.18 13.98 0.42
CA HIS A 65 -20.20 14.90 0.89
C HIS A 65 -19.83 16.37 0.62
N ILE A 66 -18.56 16.74 0.82
CA ILE A 66 -18.05 18.09 0.54
C ILE A 66 -18.14 18.43 -0.95
N ILE A 67 -17.85 17.47 -1.83
CA ILE A 67 -17.95 17.65 -3.29
C ILE A 67 -19.42 17.80 -3.71
N GLN A 68 -20.33 16.99 -3.15
CA GLN A 68 -21.76 17.11 -3.43
C GLN A 68 -22.31 18.48 -3.01
N LEU A 69 -21.98 18.94 -1.80
CA LEU A 69 -22.30 20.29 -1.32
C LEU A 69 -21.75 21.36 -2.28
N PHE A 70 -20.46 21.27 -2.64
CA PHE A 70 -19.85 22.23 -3.56
C PHE A 70 -20.59 22.28 -4.91
N LEU A 71 -20.92 21.12 -5.50
CA LEU A 71 -21.63 21.07 -6.78
C LEU A 71 -23.05 21.63 -6.70
N GLN A 72 -23.74 21.43 -5.58
CA GLN A 72 -25.06 22.01 -5.34
C GLN A 72 -24.97 23.54 -5.23
N GLU A 73 -24.03 24.04 -4.42
CA GLU A 73 -23.85 25.48 -4.20
C GLU A 73 -23.33 26.20 -5.44
N LYS A 74 -22.54 25.50 -6.27
CA LYS A 74 -22.15 25.96 -7.60
C LYS A 74 -23.36 26.17 -8.51
N LYS A 75 -24.32 25.22 -8.51
CA LYS A 75 -25.58 25.37 -9.28
C LYS A 75 -26.43 26.53 -8.77
N ASN A 76 -26.40 26.77 -7.46
CA ASN A 76 -27.10 27.88 -6.81
C ASN A 76 -26.42 29.25 -7.02
N GLY A 77 -25.24 29.30 -7.66
CA GLY A 77 -24.53 30.55 -7.94
C GLY A 77 -23.82 31.17 -6.73
N ILE A 78 -23.68 30.43 -5.62
CA ILE A 78 -23.12 30.93 -4.34
C ILE A 78 -21.58 30.88 -4.34
N THR A 79 -20.96 30.16 -5.27
CA THR A 79 -19.51 30.05 -5.37
C THR A 79 -18.86 31.33 -5.89
N ILE A 80 -17.81 31.79 -5.22
CA ILE A 80 -17.00 32.93 -5.64
C ILE A 80 -15.96 32.46 -6.65
N LYS A 81 -15.90 33.10 -7.81
CA LYS A 81 -14.86 32.88 -8.82
C LYS A 81 -13.76 33.92 -8.68
N PHE A 82 -12.50 33.49 -8.71
CA PHE A 82 -11.36 34.38 -8.74
C PHE A 82 -10.20 33.76 -9.51
N GLU A 83 -9.29 34.60 -9.99
CA GLU A 83 -8.08 34.18 -10.68
C GLU A 83 -6.87 34.34 -9.74
N MET A 84 -5.99 33.34 -9.75
CA MET A 84 -4.73 33.38 -9.01
C MET A 84 -3.71 32.50 -9.74
N ASN A 85 -2.51 33.02 -10.00
CA ASN A 85 -1.42 32.29 -10.66
C ASN A 85 -1.86 31.62 -11.99
N ASP A 86 -2.48 32.39 -12.88
CA ASP A 86 -2.99 31.95 -14.19
C ASP A 86 -3.95 30.75 -14.10
N SER A 87 -4.70 30.67 -13.00
CA SER A 87 -5.64 29.58 -12.76
C SER A 87 -6.93 30.15 -12.17
N ILE A 88 -8.05 29.75 -12.74
CA ILE A 88 -9.37 30.11 -12.26
C ILE A 88 -9.74 29.16 -11.12
N TYR A 89 -10.12 29.75 -9.99
CA TYR A 89 -10.61 29.04 -8.82
C TYR A 89 -12.07 29.39 -8.55
N GLU A 90 -12.83 28.38 -8.15
CA GLU A 90 -14.15 28.53 -7.56
C GLU A 90 -14.05 28.18 -6.07
N CYS A 91 -14.58 29.05 -5.21
CA CYS A 91 -14.54 28.88 -3.77
C CYS A 91 -15.93 28.89 -3.15
N PHE A 92 -16.14 27.96 -2.22
CA PHE A 92 -17.31 27.90 -1.35
C PHE A 92 -16.87 27.96 0.11
N LYS A 93 -17.47 28.87 0.89
CA LYS A 93 -17.22 29.05 2.32
C LYS A 93 -18.30 28.30 3.11
N LEU A 94 -17.92 27.23 3.79
CA LEU A 94 -18.78 26.49 4.70
C LEU A 94 -18.50 26.91 6.14
N VAL A 95 -19.41 27.67 6.75
CA VAL A 95 -19.34 28.01 8.17
C VAL A 95 -19.96 26.89 8.99
N ARG A 96 -19.21 26.40 9.98
CA ARG A 96 -19.71 25.53 11.06
C ARG A 96 -19.48 26.28 12.36
N ASP A 97 -20.30 26.03 13.38
CA ASP A 97 -20.39 26.80 14.64
C ASP A 97 -19.08 27.43 15.14
N THR A 98 -17.98 26.67 15.11
CA THR A 98 -16.65 27.10 15.60
C THR A 98 -15.55 27.09 14.54
N GLU A 99 -15.83 26.63 13.31
CA GLU A 99 -14.83 26.44 12.26
C GLU A 99 -15.39 26.83 10.88
N THR A 100 -14.67 27.68 10.17
CA THR A 100 -14.95 27.93 8.74
C THR A 100 -14.08 27.04 7.87
N THR A 101 -14.70 26.28 6.98
CA THR A 101 -14.02 25.48 5.96
C THR A 101 -14.16 26.17 4.60
N TYR A 102 -13.05 26.58 4.01
CA TYR A 102 -13.00 27.06 2.63
C TYR A 102 -12.73 25.88 1.69
N ILE A 103 -13.56 25.73 0.66
CA ILE A 103 -13.47 24.67 -0.34
C ILE A 103 -13.13 25.32 -1.66
N PHE A 104 -11.92 25.05 -2.15
CA PHE A 104 -11.42 25.56 -3.42
C PHE A 104 -11.45 24.48 -4.50
N PHE A 105 -11.86 24.88 -5.69
CA PHE A 105 -11.93 24.03 -6.86
C PHE A 105 -11.26 24.71 -8.05
N SER A 106 -10.47 23.96 -8.81
CA SER A 106 -9.99 24.37 -10.13
C SER A 106 -9.91 23.18 -11.08
N GLU A 107 -10.18 23.39 -12.35
CA GLU A 107 -10.11 22.32 -13.37
C GLU A 107 -8.70 21.75 -13.49
N LYS A 108 -7.68 22.62 -13.39
CA LYS A 108 -6.27 22.24 -13.38
C LYS A 108 -5.96 21.23 -12.27
N CYS A 109 -6.53 21.40 -11.07
CA CYS A 109 -6.34 20.48 -9.94
C CYS A 109 -6.96 19.09 -10.18
N ILE A 110 -8.12 19.00 -10.86
CA ILE A 110 -8.71 17.71 -11.25
C ILE A 110 -7.77 16.97 -12.18
N ARG A 111 -7.30 17.64 -13.24
CA ARG A 111 -6.42 17.03 -14.25
C ARG A 111 -5.17 16.45 -13.60
N ILE A 112 -4.54 17.20 -12.70
CA ILE A 112 -3.36 16.73 -11.94
C ILE A 112 -3.69 15.53 -11.06
N SER A 113 -4.85 15.53 -10.38
CA SER A 113 -5.27 14.42 -9.52
C SER A 113 -5.52 13.14 -10.33
N CYS A 114 -6.20 13.24 -11.47
CA CYS A 114 -6.42 12.12 -12.39
C CYS A 114 -5.09 11.56 -12.90
N LEU A 115 -4.18 12.42 -13.36
CA LEU A 115 -2.85 12.02 -13.83
C LEU A 115 -2.06 11.25 -12.76
N LYS A 116 -2.14 11.65 -11.48
CA LYS A 116 -1.50 10.95 -10.37
C LYS A 116 -2.06 9.54 -10.18
N GLU A 117 -3.38 9.36 -10.33
CA GLU A 117 -3.99 8.04 -10.19
C GLU A 117 -3.62 7.12 -11.36
N THR A 118 -3.67 7.62 -12.61
CA THR A 118 -3.21 6.88 -13.79
C THR A 118 -1.73 6.46 -13.67
N ARG A 119 -0.86 7.33 -13.13
CA ARG A 119 0.54 7.00 -12.87
C ARG A 119 0.72 5.90 -11.83
N LYS A 120 -0.10 5.84 -10.79
CA LYS A 120 -0.04 4.75 -9.81
C LYS A 120 -0.43 3.42 -10.43
N ASP A 121 -1.44 3.41 -11.29
CA ASP A 121 -1.86 2.17 -11.96
C ASP A 121 -0.80 1.70 -12.98
N ARG A 122 -0.14 2.63 -13.66
CA ARG A 122 1.04 2.34 -14.47
C ARG A 122 2.19 1.74 -13.64
N ASP A 123 2.50 2.33 -12.49
CA ASP A 123 3.54 1.82 -11.57
C ASP A 123 3.22 0.41 -11.06
N LYS A 124 1.95 0.11 -10.75
CA LYS A 124 1.51 -1.25 -10.41
C LYS A 124 1.72 -2.23 -11.57
N ALA A 125 1.32 -1.86 -12.78
CA ALA A 125 1.50 -2.70 -13.97
C ALA A 125 2.99 -2.94 -14.26
N GLU A 126 3.82 -1.91 -14.14
CA GLU A 126 5.27 -2.00 -14.33
C GLU A 126 5.93 -2.92 -13.30
N LYS A 127 5.56 -2.78 -12.01
CA LYS A 127 6.00 -3.69 -10.95
C LYS A 127 5.57 -5.12 -11.19
N PHE A 128 4.35 -5.33 -11.69
CA PHE A 128 3.85 -6.64 -12.06
C PHE A 128 4.68 -7.27 -13.19
N ILE A 129 4.90 -6.55 -14.30
CA ILE A 129 5.71 -7.03 -15.43
C ILE A 129 7.15 -7.29 -15.01
N ARG A 130 7.75 -6.42 -14.19
CA ARG A 130 9.09 -6.64 -13.62
C ARG A 130 9.13 -7.91 -12.75
N GLY A 131 8.09 -8.16 -11.95
CA GLY A 131 7.94 -9.40 -11.19
C GLY A 131 7.90 -10.65 -12.07
N LEU A 132 7.21 -10.59 -13.22
CA LEU A 132 7.22 -11.71 -14.18
C LEU A 132 8.62 -11.93 -14.78
N LYS A 133 9.29 -10.85 -15.21
CA LYS A 133 10.63 -10.92 -15.82
C LYS A 133 11.69 -11.44 -14.85
N ASP A 134 11.78 -10.85 -13.66
CA ASP A 134 12.88 -11.13 -12.72
C ASP A 134 12.52 -12.26 -11.73
N GLY A 135 11.26 -12.32 -11.31
CA GLY A 135 10.75 -13.25 -10.31
C GLY A 135 10.41 -14.63 -10.87
N LEU A 136 10.00 -14.72 -12.13
CA LEU A 136 9.67 -15.98 -12.79
C LEU A 136 10.55 -16.29 -14.01
N GLU A 137 11.58 -15.47 -14.24
CA GLU A 137 12.49 -15.59 -15.39
C GLU A 137 11.73 -15.67 -16.72
N LEU A 138 10.73 -14.80 -16.91
CA LEU A 138 10.09 -14.63 -18.22
C LEU A 138 11.15 -14.13 -19.22
N ARG A 139 11.75 -15.07 -19.96
CA ARG A 139 12.75 -14.82 -20.99
C ARG A 139 12.08 -14.61 -22.35
N PRO A 140 12.77 -14.00 -23.34
CA PRO A 140 12.28 -13.94 -24.71
C PRO A 140 11.89 -15.32 -25.22
N ILE A 141 10.63 -15.49 -25.61
CA ILE A 141 10.08 -16.77 -26.08
C ILE A 141 10.43 -16.88 -27.56
N ARG A 142 11.35 -17.77 -27.91
CA ARG A 142 11.66 -18.09 -29.31
C ARG A 142 10.89 -19.36 -29.68
N HIS A 143 9.70 -19.19 -30.22
CA HIS A 143 8.86 -20.30 -30.65
C HIS A 143 8.07 -19.93 -31.91
N TRP A 144 7.81 -20.90 -32.78
CA TRP A 144 7.18 -20.70 -34.10
C TRP A 144 5.64 -20.70 -34.06
N SER A 145 5.06 -21.20 -32.97
CA SER A 145 3.60 -21.28 -32.77
C SER A 145 3.11 -20.22 -31.79
N ASP A 146 2.13 -19.42 -32.23
CA ASP A 146 1.44 -18.41 -31.41
C ASP A 146 0.74 -19.05 -30.20
N LEU A 147 0.17 -20.25 -30.35
CA LEU A 147 -0.47 -20.97 -29.23
C LEU A 147 0.52 -21.30 -28.13
N ALA A 148 1.74 -21.71 -28.47
CA ALA A 148 2.78 -21.99 -27.49
C ALA A 148 3.27 -20.70 -26.80
N ILE A 149 3.37 -19.58 -27.53
CA ILE A 149 3.71 -18.27 -26.96
C ILE A 149 2.63 -17.84 -25.95
N ARG A 150 1.35 -17.90 -26.34
CA ARG A 150 0.21 -17.59 -25.47
C ARG A 150 0.15 -18.52 -24.26
N GLY A 151 0.36 -19.82 -24.47
CA GLY A 151 0.38 -20.82 -23.41
C GLY A 151 1.48 -20.58 -22.38
N TYR A 152 2.70 -20.27 -22.83
CA TYR A 152 3.81 -19.94 -21.93
C TYR A 152 3.54 -18.66 -21.12
N LEU A 153 3.00 -17.63 -21.76
CA LEU A 153 2.61 -16.39 -21.07
C LEU A 153 1.52 -16.67 -20.02
N LEU A 154 0.53 -17.49 -20.35
CA LEU A 154 -0.53 -17.91 -19.44
C LEU A 154 0.02 -18.71 -18.25
N LEU A 155 0.92 -19.66 -18.49
CA LEU A 155 1.57 -20.44 -17.43
C LEU A 155 2.34 -19.53 -16.48
N THR A 156 3.14 -18.59 -17.01
CA THR A 156 3.90 -17.64 -16.19
C THR A 156 2.96 -16.77 -15.34
N PHE A 157 1.85 -16.31 -15.92
CA PHE A 157 0.83 -15.56 -15.19
C PHE A 157 0.20 -16.40 -14.08
N LEU A 158 -0.21 -17.65 -14.39
CA LEU A 158 -0.84 -18.56 -13.44
C LEU A 158 0.11 -18.92 -12.30
N THR A 159 1.38 -19.20 -12.60
CA THR A 159 2.42 -19.42 -11.58
C THR A 159 2.57 -18.21 -10.67
N ASN A 160 2.61 -16.99 -11.24
CA ASN A 160 2.68 -15.76 -10.44
C ASN A 160 1.46 -15.62 -9.52
N PHE A 161 0.26 -15.90 -10.05
CA PHE A 161 -0.97 -15.84 -9.29
C PHE A 161 -0.95 -16.82 -8.10
N LEU A 162 -0.59 -18.08 -8.36
CA LEU A 162 -0.51 -19.12 -7.33
C LEU A 162 0.50 -18.76 -6.25
N VAL A 163 1.71 -18.34 -6.62
CA VAL A 163 2.74 -17.93 -5.64
C VAL A 163 2.27 -16.78 -4.77
N ASN A 164 1.69 -15.73 -5.36
CA ASN A 164 1.19 -14.59 -4.61
C ASN A 164 0.01 -14.98 -3.70
N LEU A 165 -0.87 -15.88 -4.15
CA LEU A 165 -1.96 -16.40 -3.33
C LEU A 165 -1.45 -17.22 -2.15
N THR A 166 -0.45 -18.08 -2.37
CA THR A 166 0.20 -18.84 -1.29
C THR A 166 0.83 -17.91 -0.26
N LEU A 167 1.57 -16.89 -0.70
CA LEU A 167 2.17 -15.88 0.18
C LEU A 167 1.12 -15.05 0.93
N TYR A 168 -0.03 -14.80 0.31
CA TYR A 168 -1.15 -14.09 0.94
C TYR A 168 -1.84 -14.93 2.03
N LEU A 169 -1.97 -16.24 1.80
CA LEU A 169 -2.59 -17.18 2.75
C LEU A 169 -1.63 -17.58 3.90
N ALA A 170 -0.32 -17.43 3.70
CA ALA A 170 0.67 -17.69 4.75
C ALA A 170 0.47 -16.72 5.93
N LYS A 171 0.24 -17.26 7.13
CA LYS A 171 -0.05 -16.46 8.34
C LYS A 171 1.11 -15.54 8.73
N LYS A 172 2.35 -16.02 8.62
CA LYS A 172 3.60 -15.30 8.94
C LYS A 172 4.76 -15.83 8.09
N PRO A 173 4.81 -15.53 6.78
CA PRO A 173 5.91 -15.98 5.95
C PRO A 173 7.19 -15.25 6.38
N LEU A 174 8.29 -16.01 6.54
CA LEU A 174 9.59 -15.44 6.95
C LEU A 174 10.17 -14.50 5.88
N PHE A 175 9.74 -14.63 4.64
CA PHE A 175 10.11 -13.79 3.52
C PHE A 175 8.96 -13.73 2.50
N ARG A 176 8.96 -12.71 1.64
CA ARG A 176 7.94 -12.52 0.58
C ARG A 176 8.52 -12.43 -0.84
N ASP A 177 9.84 -12.51 -0.97
CA ASP A 177 10.51 -12.44 -2.27
C ASP A 177 10.37 -13.75 -3.04
N ILE A 178 9.76 -13.67 -4.22
CA ILE A 178 9.53 -14.81 -5.13
C ILE A 178 10.85 -15.46 -5.55
N ARG A 179 11.94 -14.69 -5.69
CA ARG A 179 13.26 -15.22 -6.08
C ARG A 179 13.85 -16.12 -5.00
N LEU A 180 13.69 -15.72 -3.73
CA LEU A 180 14.10 -16.55 -2.59
C LEU A 180 13.24 -17.81 -2.50
N LEU A 181 11.93 -17.69 -2.73
CA LEU A 181 11.02 -18.85 -2.71
C LEU A 181 11.46 -19.86 -3.76
N ARG A 182 11.71 -19.41 -4.98
CA ARG A 182 12.22 -20.24 -6.07
C ARG A 182 13.52 -20.93 -5.67
N LYS A 183 14.48 -20.20 -5.09
CA LYS A 183 15.75 -20.78 -4.61
C LYS A 183 15.53 -21.92 -3.61
N PHE A 184 14.66 -21.72 -2.62
CA PHE A 184 14.38 -22.76 -1.63
C PHE A 184 13.59 -23.93 -2.19
N LEU A 185 12.61 -23.67 -3.07
CA LEU A 185 11.83 -24.72 -3.73
C LEU A 185 12.70 -25.57 -4.67
N ASN A 186 13.66 -24.97 -5.38
CA ASN A 186 14.59 -25.72 -6.23
C ASN A 186 15.53 -26.65 -5.43
N ASN A 187 15.78 -26.32 -4.16
CA ASN A 187 16.60 -27.15 -3.28
C ASN A 187 15.80 -28.25 -2.58
N LEU A 188 14.46 -28.14 -2.56
CA LEU A 188 13.58 -29.13 -1.96
C LEU A 188 13.62 -30.43 -2.78
N THR A 189 13.86 -31.56 -2.12
CA THR A 189 13.99 -32.85 -2.80
C THR A 189 12.98 -33.84 -2.22
N LEU A 190 12.24 -34.51 -3.09
CA LEU A 190 11.38 -35.64 -2.75
C LEU A 190 12.00 -36.89 -3.38
N THR A 191 12.53 -37.78 -2.54
CA THR A 191 13.16 -39.02 -2.96
C THR A 191 12.16 -40.16 -2.84
N VAL A 192 11.97 -40.95 -3.89
CA VAL A 192 11.19 -42.19 -3.84
C VAL A 192 12.15 -43.36 -3.71
N ALA A 193 12.12 -44.08 -2.60
CA ALA A 193 12.98 -45.23 -2.35
C ALA A 193 12.28 -46.54 -2.74
N TYR A 194 13.03 -47.44 -3.38
CA TYR A 194 12.57 -48.75 -3.83
C TYR A 194 13.45 -49.86 -3.22
N PRO A 195 13.28 -50.19 -1.94
CA PRO A 195 14.05 -51.24 -1.29
C PRO A 195 13.71 -52.63 -1.86
N PRO A 196 14.70 -53.55 -1.99
CA PRO A 196 14.42 -54.93 -2.37
C PRO A 196 13.60 -55.61 -1.26
N ASN A 197 12.49 -56.25 -1.63
CA ASN A 197 11.56 -56.94 -0.74
C ASN A 197 10.80 -56.05 0.28
N ALA A 198 10.70 -54.75 0.03
CA ALA A 198 9.88 -53.85 0.85
C ALA A 198 9.05 -52.88 -0.02
N PHE A 199 8.05 -52.24 0.59
CA PHE A 199 7.20 -51.28 -0.10
C PHE A 199 7.98 -50.01 -0.46
N LYS A 200 7.62 -49.39 -1.59
CA LYS A 200 8.15 -48.07 -1.96
C LYS A 200 7.70 -47.04 -0.91
N PHE A 201 8.58 -46.11 -0.58
CA PHE A 201 8.28 -45.02 0.34
C PHE A 201 8.90 -43.71 -0.16
N THR A 202 8.43 -42.59 0.37
CA THR A 202 8.91 -41.26 0.00
C THR A 202 9.62 -40.58 1.16
N VAL A 203 10.78 -40.01 0.87
CA VAL A 203 11.57 -39.23 1.83
C VAL A 203 11.68 -37.80 1.34
N LEU A 204 11.17 -36.89 2.14
CA LEU A 204 11.27 -35.47 1.86
C LEU A 204 12.52 -34.89 2.54
N SER A 205 13.37 -34.20 1.78
CA SER A 205 14.67 -33.69 2.24
C SER A 205 14.85 -32.21 1.93
N ASN A 206 15.82 -31.57 2.59
CA ASN A 206 16.19 -30.15 2.41
C ASN A 206 15.03 -29.17 2.70
N ILE A 207 14.16 -29.52 3.65
CA ILE A 207 13.04 -28.66 4.06
C ILE A 207 13.57 -27.54 4.95
N SER A 208 13.53 -26.31 4.46
CA SER A 208 13.91 -25.13 5.22
C SER A 208 12.75 -24.56 6.04
N ASN A 209 13.07 -23.83 7.12
CA ASN A 209 12.08 -23.12 7.93
C ASN A 209 11.31 -22.08 7.10
N GLU A 210 11.99 -21.49 6.12
CA GLU A 210 11.47 -20.60 5.10
C GLU A 210 10.32 -21.24 4.32
N VAL A 211 10.54 -22.46 3.82
CA VAL A 211 9.54 -23.23 3.08
C VAL A 211 8.37 -23.63 3.98
N ILE A 212 8.64 -24.07 5.21
CA ILE A 212 7.61 -24.39 6.21
C ILE A 212 6.78 -23.16 6.57
N SER A 213 7.38 -21.97 6.63
CA SER A 213 6.66 -20.73 6.97
C SER A 213 5.61 -20.32 5.92
N ILE A 214 5.76 -20.80 4.68
CA ILE A 214 4.88 -20.48 3.55
C ILE A 214 3.90 -21.62 3.29
N LEU A 215 4.40 -22.85 3.16
CA LEU A 215 3.61 -24.01 2.79
C LEU A 215 3.04 -24.76 4.01
N GLY A 216 3.52 -24.45 5.22
CA GLY A 216 3.05 -25.05 6.46
C GLY A 216 3.24 -26.56 6.50
N GLY A 217 2.35 -27.24 7.21
CA GLY A 217 2.33 -28.70 7.28
C GLY A 217 1.91 -29.40 5.99
N PHE A 218 1.45 -28.67 4.96
CA PHE A 218 0.99 -29.26 3.70
C PHE A 218 2.05 -30.14 3.04
N ILE A 219 3.31 -29.73 3.14
CA ILE A 219 4.44 -30.46 2.56
C ILE A 219 4.64 -31.82 3.22
N LYS A 220 4.37 -31.94 4.53
CA LYS A 220 4.61 -33.17 5.29
C LYS A 220 3.76 -34.35 4.80
N LYS A 221 2.64 -34.11 4.13
CA LYS A 221 1.79 -35.18 3.58
C LYS A 221 2.48 -36.02 2.49
N TYR A 222 3.57 -35.50 1.91
CA TYR A 222 4.36 -36.19 0.89
C TYR A 222 5.53 -36.97 1.49
N ASP A 223 5.80 -36.81 2.78
CA ASP A 223 6.80 -37.58 3.51
C ASP A 223 6.16 -38.86 4.06
N ASP A 224 6.86 -39.97 3.99
CA ASP A 224 6.38 -41.25 4.50
C ASP A 224 6.93 -41.50 5.91
N ASP A 225 6.16 -41.07 6.92
CA ASP A 225 6.50 -41.22 8.35
C ASP A 225 6.44 -42.69 8.83
N SER A 226 6.01 -43.64 8.00
CA SER A 226 5.80 -45.04 8.38
C SER A 226 7.10 -45.81 8.65
N LEU A 227 8.22 -45.34 8.10
CA LEU A 227 9.53 -45.94 8.29
C LEU A 227 10.38 -44.99 9.14
N LYS A 228 10.53 -45.34 10.43
CA LYS A 228 11.61 -44.78 11.28
C LYS A 228 12.95 -45.29 10.74
N LEU A 229 13.43 -44.68 9.67
CA LEU A 229 14.81 -44.85 9.23
C LEU A 229 15.69 -44.42 10.40
N ARG A 230 16.44 -45.37 10.97
CA ARG A 230 17.56 -45.04 11.86
C ARG A 230 18.71 -44.65 10.94
N TRP A 231 19.04 -43.37 10.95
CA TRP A 231 20.24 -42.84 10.32
C TRP A 231 21.34 -42.93 11.37
#